data_AF-A0A2A5GVJ8-F1
#
_entry.id   AF-A0A2A5GVJ8-F1
#
_cell.length_a   1.000
_cell.length_b   1.000
_cell.length_c   1.000
_cell.angle_alpha   90.00
_cell.angle_beta   90.00
_cell.angle_gamma   90.00
#
_symmetry.space_group_name_H-M   'P 1'
#
loop_
_entity.id
_entity.type
_entity.pdbx_description
1 polymer ?
#
loop_
_entity_poly.entity_id
_entity_poly.type
_entity_poly.pdbx_seq_one_letter_code
_entity_poly.pdbx_strand_id
1 'polypeptide(L)'
;MVDKKLKKDKKDNKIPEKAKNSIDFTPTTDEQSIVEYALDGDLSDMNEHIEALKELLEDLSVTQRLKKKRVMKKFKAKIKVARRKSMRRRANTKTINKRARRQAISNVKKFLTKGKSLKNASASEKNRIERMVKKRKGLIDRSARKLRIGTRKKERARFQKSDVTFTGNELVETFDVFYKSKEE
;
A
#
# COMPACT_ATOMS: atom_id res chain seq x y z
N MET A 1 -44.75 52.13 -33.55
CA MET A 1 -45.01 50.89 -34.31
C MET A 1 -43.68 50.25 -34.68
N VAL A 2 -43.13 49.46 -33.77
CA VAL A 2 -43.01 47.98 -33.82
C VAL A 2 -41.61 47.56 -34.27
N ASP A 3 -40.81 47.26 -33.27
CA ASP A 3 -39.49 46.65 -33.34
C ASP A 3 -39.48 45.41 -34.24
N LYS A 4 -38.73 45.47 -35.35
CA LYS A 4 -38.46 44.30 -36.18
C LYS A 4 -37.42 43.41 -35.52
N LYS A 5 -37.94 42.58 -34.62
CA LYS A 5 -37.53 41.21 -34.28
C LYS A 5 -36.07 40.87 -34.59
N LEU A 6 -35.28 40.86 -33.53
CA LEU A 6 -34.12 40.00 -33.33
C LEU A 6 -34.50 38.57 -33.81
N LYS A 7 -34.08 38.18 -35.02
CA LYS A 7 -34.14 36.78 -35.43
C LYS A 7 -33.13 36.05 -34.55
N LYS A 8 -33.62 35.45 -33.47
CA LYS A 8 -32.92 34.39 -32.74
C LYS A 8 -32.70 33.27 -33.74
N ASP A 9 -31.56 33.29 -34.42
CA ASP A 9 -31.02 32.11 -35.05
C ASP A 9 -30.86 31.08 -33.94
N LYS A 10 -31.83 30.18 -33.83
CA LYS A 10 -31.66 28.90 -33.15
C LYS A 10 -30.66 28.11 -33.99
N LYS A 11 -29.39 28.52 -33.96
CA LYS A 11 -28.30 27.60 -34.27
C LYS A 11 -28.43 26.53 -33.21
N ASP A 12 -28.78 25.36 -33.69
CA ASP A 12 -28.76 24.12 -32.96
C ASP A 12 -27.52 24.07 -32.09
N ASN A 13 -27.69 24.40 -30.81
CA ASN A 13 -26.68 24.18 -29.79
C ASN A 13 -26.72 22.66 -29.53
N LYS A 14 -26.33 21.90 -30.55
CA LYS A 14 -26.01 20.49 -30.42
C LYS A 14 -24.77 20.48 -29.56
N ILE A 15 -25.01 20.27 -28.27
CA ILE A 15 -23.98 20.04 -27.26
C ILE A 15 -22.95 19.11 -27.90
N PRO A 16 -21.66 19.48 -27.93
CA PRO A 16 -20.64 18.66 -28.59
C PRO A 16 -20.72 17.25 -28.03
N GLU A 17 -20.83 16.23 -28.88
CA GLU A 17 -20.97 14.83 -28.46
C GLU A 17 -19.85 14.35 -27.54
N LYS A 18 -18.74 15.07 -27.47
CA LYS A 18 -17.63 14.86 -26.52
C LYS A 18 -18.00 15.15 -25.05
N ALA A 19 -19.16 15.74 -24.77
CA ALA A 19 -19.69 15.93 -23.41
C ALA A 19 -20.58 14.76 -22.92
N LYS A 20 -20.79 13.72 -23.75
CA LYS A 20 -21.50 12.50 -23.34
C LYS A 20 -20.61 11.45 -22.66
N ASN A 21 -19.31 11.70 -22.58
CA ASN A 21 -18.40 10.93 -21.72
C ASN A 21 -18.25 11.63 -20.36
N SER A 22 -19.37 11.89 -19.70
CA SER A 22 -19.34 11.96 -18.24
C SER A 22 -18.96 10.55 -17.78
N ILE A 23 -17.75 10.39 -17.25
CA ILE A 23 -17.38 9.17 -16.55
C ILE A 23 -18.28 9.13 -15.33
N ASP A 24 -19.41 8.45 -15.47
CA ASP A 24 -20.29 8.11 -14.37
C ASP A 24 -19.45 7.26 -13.43
N PHE A 25 -18.97 7.86 -12.34
CA PHE A 25 -18.38 7.13 -11.23
C PHE A 25 -19.52 6.38 -10.55
N THR A 26 -19.89 5.25 -11.13
CA THR A 26 -20.76 4.26 -10.51
C THR A 26 -19.92 3.57 -9.42
N PRO A 27 -20.22 3.75 -8.13
CA PRO A 27 -19.44 3.17 -7.05
C PRO A 27 -19.86 1.71 -6.84
N THR A 28 -19.78 0.89 -7.89
CA THR A 28 -20.42 -0.44 -7.86
C THR A 28 -19.52 -1.58 -8.35
N THR A 29 -18.35 -1.31 -8.94
CA THR A 29 -17.41 -2.36 -9.40
C THR A 29 -16.09 -2.45 -8.62
N ASP A 30 -15.91 -1.64 -7.57
CA ASP A 30 -14.71 -1.68 -6.74
C ASP A 30 -14.84 -2.54 -5.48
N GLU A 31 -16.06 -2.87 -5.01
CA GLU A 31 -16.19 -3.66 -3.79
C GLU A 31 -15.96 -5.16 -4.02
N GLN A 32 -16.41 -5.69 -5.15
CA GLN A 32 -16.20 -7.10 -5.51
C GLN A 32 -14.79 -7.36 -6.04
N SER A 33 -14.19 -6.41 -6.78
CA SER A 33 -12.80 -6.53 -7.23
C SER A 33 -11.81 -6.50 -6.06
N ILE A 34 -12.08 -5.73 -5.00
CA ILE A 34 -11.27 -5.74 -3.76
C ILE A 34 -11.39 -7.08 -3.00
N VAL A 35 -12.54 -7.77 -3.10
CA VAL A 35 -12.77 -9.06 -2.43
C VAL A 35 -12.20 -10.22 -3.24
N GLU A 36 -12.29 -10.18 -4.57
CA GLU A 36 -11.72 -11.17 -5.50
C GLU A 36 -10.19 -11.12 -5.48
N TYR A 37 -9.59 -9.91 -5.49
CA TYR A 37 -8.15 -9.73 -5.23
C TYR A 37 -7.70 -10.21 -3.83
N ALA A 38 -8.62 -10.31 -2.86
CA ALA A 38 -8.32 -10.82 -1.53
C ALA A 38 -8.42 -12.35 -1.42
N LEU A 39 -9.06 -13.03 -2.39
CA LEU A 39 -9.26 -14.48 -2.39
C LEU A 39 -8.23 -15.21 -3.27
N ASP A 40 -7.90 -14.69 -4.46
CA ASP A 40 -7.03 -15.39 -5.43
C ASP A 40 -5.68 -14.71 -5.72
N GLY A 41 -5.43 -13.54 -5.11
CA GLY A 41 -4.17 -12.80 -5.28
C GLY A 41 -3.06 -13.32 -4.38
N ASP A 42 -1.98 -13.82 -4.97
CA ASP A 42 -0.73 -14.18 -4.28
C ASP A 42 -0.22 -12.95 -3.46
N LEU A 43 -0.41 -12.94 -2.13
CA LEU A 43 -0.16 -11.82 -1.19
C LEU A 43 1.28 -11.23 -1.22
N SER A 44 2.17 -11.83 -2.01
CA SER A 44 3.50 -11.32 -2.37
C SER A 44 3.43 -9.93 -3.05
N ASP A 45 2.37 -9.64 -3.80
CA ASP A 45 2.21 -8.37 -4.54
C ASP A 45 1.45 -7.27 -3.78
N MET A 46 0.75 -7.62 -2.70
CA MET A 46 0.18 -6.63 -1.78
C MET A 46 1.26 -5.72 -1.18
N ASN A 47 2.47 -6.24 -0.96
CA ASN A 47 3.56 -5.46 -0.37
C ASN A 47 4.22 -4.49 -1.35
N GLU A 48 3.99 -4.68 -2.66
CA GLU A 48 4.42 -3.80 -3.75
C GLU A 48 3.34 -2.75 -4.02
N HIS A 49 2.07 -3.15 -4.02
CA HIS A 49 0.94 -2.23 -4.02
C HIS A 49 0.93 -1.31 -2.79
N ILE A 50 1.28 -1.79 -1.60
CA ILE A 50 1.41 -0.96 -0.40
C ILE A 50 2.55 0.07 -0.54
N GLU A 51 3.60 -0.22 -1.31
CA GLU A 51 4.71 0.70 -1.54
C GLU A 51 4.42 1.71 -2.66
N ALA A 52 3.79 1.28 -3.75
CA ALA A 52 3.22 2.18 -4.75
C ALA A 52 2.14 3.10 -4.13
N LEU A 53 1.31 2.57 -3.23
CA LEU A 53 0.35 3.36 -2.44
C LEU A 53 1.02 4.33 -1.46
N LYS A 54 2.27 4.07 -1.03
CA LYS A 54 3.05 4.98 -0.18
C LYS A 54 3.64 6.15 -0.97
N GLU A 55 4.02 5.91 -2.22
CA GLU A 55 4.41 6.96 -3.18
C GLU A 55 3.18 7.80 -3.57
N LEU A 56 2.01 7.17 -3.75
CA LEU A 56 0.71 7.83 -3.95
C LEU A 56 0.16 8.55 -2.69
N LEU A 57 0.69 8.25 -1.50
CA LEU A 57 0.26 8.85 -0.23
C LEU A 57 0.80 10.27 -0.05
N GLU A 58 1.80 10.66 -0.84
CA GLU A 58 2.26 12.05 -0.91
C GLU A 58 1.26 12.93 -1.67
N ASP A 59 0.35 12.34 -2.46
CA ASP A 59 -0.73 12.99 -3.22
C ASP A 59 -2.15 12.75 -2.66
N LEU A 60 -2.31 12.02 -1.55
CA LEU A 60 -3.65 11.70 -1.03
C LEU A 60 -4.24 12.91 -0.27
N SER A 61 -5.33 13.47 -0.79
CA SER A 61 -6.08 14.56 -0.15
C SER A 61 -6.49 14.16 1.28
N VAL A 62 -6.60 15.14 2.19
CA VAL A 62 -7.01 14.93 3.60
C VAL A 62 -8.32 14.12 3.66
N THR A 63 -9.26 14.39 2.76
CA THR A 63 -10.55 13.70 2.68
C THR A 63 -10.39 12.21 2.31
N GLN A 64 -9.54 11.89 1.34
CA GLN A 64 -9.23 10.53 0.93
C GLN A 64 -8.52 9.76 2.05
N ARG A 65 -7.64 10.41 2.81
CA ARG A 65 -7.01 9.81 4.02
C ARG A 65 -8.04 9.44 5.07
N LEU A 66 -9.00 10.32 5.35
CA LEU A 66 -10.08 10.05 6.30
C LEU A 66 -10.96 8.89 5.83
N LYS A 67 -11.33 8.84 4.55
CA LYS A 67 -12.07 7.72 3.96
C LYS A 67 -11.32 6.40 4.13
N LYS A 68 -10.03 6.35 3.76
CA LYS A 68 -9.19 5.15 3.92
C LYS A 68 -9.02 4.73 5.38
N LYS A 69 -8.89 5.70 6.30
CA LYS A 69 -8.85 5.44 7.75
C LYS A 69 -10.13 4.76 8.24
N ARG A 70 -11.31 5.20 7.78
CA ARG A 70 -12.60 4.57 8.13
C ARG A 70 -12.68 3.13 7.60
N VAL A 71 -12.31 2.90 6.34
CA VAL A 71 -12.27 1.55 5.73
C VAL A 71 -11.33 0.61 6.49
N MET A 72 -10.12 1.06 6.82
CA MET A 72 -9.15 0.28 7.59
C MET A 72 -9.65 -0.06 9.00
N LYS A 73 -10.39 0.85 9.64
CA LYS A 73 -11.04 0.59 10.94
C LYS A 73 -12.10 -0.50 10.79
N LYS A 74 -12.97 -0.42 9.76
CA LYS A 74 -14.01 -1.43 9.48
C LYS A 74 -13.42 -2.84 9.33
N PHE A 75 -12.29 -2.97 8.63
CA PHE A 75 -11.66 -4.27 8.37
C PHE A 75 -10.54 -4.67 9.34
N LYS A 76 -10.39 -3.98 10.49
CA LYS A 76 -9.29 -4.21 11.46
C LYS A 76 -9.14 -5.67 11.85
N ALA A 77 -10.24 -6.37 12.12
CA ALA A 77 -10.24 -7.78 12.52
C ALA A 77 -9.72 -8.70 11.39
N LYS A 78 -10.23 -8.53 10.16
CA LYS A 78 -9.78 -9.29 8.98
C LYS A 78 -8.29 -9.05 8.69
N ILE A 79 -7.84 -7.80 8.80
CA ILE A 79 -6.42 -7.43 8.65
C ILE A 79 -5.56 -8.11 9.73
N LYS A 80 -6.02 -8.21 10.98
CA LYS A 80 -5.29 -8.91 12.05
C LYS A 80 -5.11 -10.39 11.72
N VAL A 81 -6.16 -11.07 11.26
CA VAL A 81 -6.11 -12.48 10.84
C VAL A 81 -5.18 -12.65 9.63
N ALA A 82 -5.31 -11.80 8.60
CA ALA A 82 -4.45 -11.84 7.43
C ALA A 82 -2.96 -11.61 7.77
N ARG A 83 -2.67 -10.69 8.69
CA ARG A 83 -1.30 -10.47 9.21
C ARG A 83 -0.77 -11.71 9.92
N ARG A 84 -1.57 -12.35 10.78
CA ARG A 84 -1.20 -13.62 11.44
C ARG A 84 -0.88 -14.71 10.42
N LYS A 85 -1.74 -14.90 9.41
CA LYS A 85 -1.50 -15.86 8.32
C LYS A 85 -0.22 -15.53 7.53
N SER A 86 0.00 -14.26 7.21
CA SER A 86 1.19 -13.80 6.45
C SER A 86 2.50 -14.02 7.22
N MET A 87 2.52 -13.76 8.53
CA MET A 87 3.71 -13.99 9.38
C MET A 87 4.15 -15.46 9.39
N ARG A 88 3.19 -16.39 9.26
CA ARG A 88 3.44 -17.84 9.18
C ARG A 88 3.94 -18.30 7.81
N ARG A 89 3.74 -17.51 6.74
CA ARG A 89 4.14 -17.89 5.38
C ARG A 89 5.59 -17.57 5.11
N ARG A 90 6.32 -18.52 4.50
CA ARG A 90 7.67 -18.28 3.99
C ARG A 90 7.64 -17.27 2.84
N ALA A 91 8.70 -16.48 2.75
CA ALA A 91 8.85 -15.44 1.73
C ALA A 91 9.21 -16.06 0.36
N ASN A 92 8.47 -15.73 -0.70
CA ASN A 92 8.81 -16.10 -2.07
C ASN A 92 10.08 -15.36 -2.55
N THR A 93 10.79 -15.89 -3.55
CA THR A 93 11.98 -15.30 -4.16
C THR A 93 11.78 -13.83 -4.57
N LYS A 94 10.62 -13.49 -5.16
CA LYS A 94 10.25 -12.09 -5.47
C LYS A 94 10.31 -11.22 -4.22
N THR A 95 9.69 -11.65 -3.12
CA THR A 95 9.67 -10.89 -1.86
C THR A 95 11.05 -10.78 -1.20
N ILE A 96 11.90 -11.81 -1.30
CA ILE A 96 13.29 -11.76 -0.82
C ILE A 96 14.09 -10.72 -1.61
N ASN A 97 13.94 -10.68 -2.93
CA ASN A 97 14.60 -9.69 -3.78
C ASN A 97 14.16 -8.26 -3.42
N LYS A 98 12.85 -8.04 -3.24
CA LYS A 98 12.29 -6.75 -2.79
C LYS A 98 12.89 -6.32 -1.44
N ARG A 99 12.92 -7.23 -0.45
CA ARG A 99 13.50 -6.96 0.88
C ARG A 99 15.00 -6.65 0.81
N ALA A 100 15.76 -7.40 0.02
CA ALA A 100 17.19 -7.15 -0.18
C ALA A 100 17.45 -5.78 -0.82
N ARG A 101 16.60 -5.38 -1.79
CA ARG A 101 16.65 -4.04 -2.40
C ARG A 101 16.34 -2.94 -1.40
N ARG A 102 15.29 -3.09 -0.57
CA ARG A 102 14.96 -2.14 0.50
C ARG A 102 16.10 -2.00 1.51
N GLN A 103 16.72 -3.12 1.89
CA GLN A 103 17.88 -3.12 2.77
C GLN A 103 19.08 -2.39 2.13
N ALA A 104 19.35 -2.62 0.85
CA ALA A 104 20.37 -1.90 0.11
C ALA A 104 20.12 -0.38 0.07
N ILE A 105 18.88 0.04 -0.21
CA ILE A 105 18.49 1.46 -0.19
C ILE A 105 18.69 2.07 1.20
N SER A 106 18.29 1.36 2.25
CA SER A 106 18.47 1.81 3.64
C SER A 106 19.96 2.00 3.98
N ASN A 107 20.81 1.06 3.57
CA ASN A 107 22.27 1.17 3.76
C ASN A 107 22.85 2.38 3.02
N VAL A 108 22.42 2.62 1.77
CA VAL A 108 22.86 3.79 0.99
C VAL A 108 22.37 5.09 1.63
N LYS A 109 21.11 5.14 2.09
CA LYS A 109 20.58 6.30 2.83
C LYS A 109 21.38 6.57 4.10
N LYS A 110 21.71 5.53 4.88
CA LYS A 110 22.54 5.63 6.10
C LYS A 110 23.95 6.15 5.81
N PHE A 111 24.54 5.71 4.70
CA PHE A 111 25.84 6.20 4.25
C PHE A 111 25.78 7.69 3.88
N LEU A 112 24.77 8.10 3.12
CA LEU A 112 24.59 9.49 2.70
C LEU A 112 24.30 10.44 3.85
N THR A 113 23.57 10.00 4.88
CA THR A 113 23.31 10.79 6.08
C THR A 113 24.48 10.80 7.07
N LYS A 114 25.58 10.07 6.77
CA LYS A 114 26.71 9.87 7.70
C LYS A 114 26.25 9.43 9.10
N GLY A 115 25.23 8.57 9.15
CA GLY A 115 24.66 8.08 10.42
C GLY A 115 23.64 9.01 11.09
N LYS A 116 23.40 10.22 10.58
CA LYS A 116 22.31 11.08 11.06
C LYS A 116 20.94 10.47 10.74
N SER A 117 19.98 10.69 11.63
CA SER A 117 18.62 10.17 11.44
C SER A 117 17.91 10.97 10.34
N LEU A 118 17.37 10.28 9.33
CA LEU A 118 16.63 10.94 8.25
C LEU A 118 15.31 11.56 8.76
N LYS A 119 14.84 11.18 9.95
CA LYS A 119 13.62 11.72 10.56
C LYS A 119 13.79 13.21 10.92
N ASN A 120 14.95 13.55 11.47
CA ASN A 120 15.27 14.90 11.95
C ASN A 120 15.77 15.83 10.83
N ALA A 121 16.00 15.30 9.63
CA ALA A 121 16.40 16.06 8.46
C ALA A 121 15.27 16.97 7.94
N SER A 122 15.63 18.14 7.43
CA SER A 122 14.68 19.05 6.77
C SER A 122 14.09 18.43 5.50
N ALA A 123 12.93 18.92 5.04
CA ALA A 123 12.31 18.43 3.80
C ALA A 123 13.26 18.55 2.59
N SER A 124 14.00 19.67 2.50
CA SER A 124 15.00 19.88 1.46
C SER A 124 16.12 18.84 1.51
N GLU A 125 16.64 18.53 2.70
CA GLU A 125 17.69 17.52 2.87
C GLU A 125 17.20 16.11 2.52
N LYS A 126 15.97 15.74 2.90
CA LYS A 126 15.33 14.48 2.50
C LYS A 126 15.25 14.36 0.98
N ASN A 127 14.76 15.40 0.30
CA ASN A 127 14.66 15.44 -1.15
C ASN A 127 16.03 15.31 -1.83
N ARG A 128 17.05 16.00 -1.31
CA ARG A 128 18.43 15.91 -1.81
C ARG A 128 18.96 14.48 -1.69
N ILE A 129 18.76 13.83 -0.54
CA ILE A 129 19.19 12.45 -0.30
C ILE A 129 18.49 11.50 -1.26
N GLU A 130 17.21 11.70 -1.54
CA GLU A 130 16.46 10.83 -2.44
C GLU A 130 16.89 10.97 -3.90
N ARG A 131 17.17 12.19 -4.36
CA ARG A 131 17.81 12.40 -5.67
C ARG A 131 19.17 11.69 -5.76
N MET A 132 19.95 11.75 -4.69
CA MET A 132 21.26 11.08 -4.58
C MET A 132 21.14 9.55 -4.58
N VAL A 133 20.11 8.99 -3.94
CA VAL A 133 19.82 7.55 -3.97
C VAL A 133 19.39 7.13 -5.37
N LYS A 134 18.53 7.92 -6.04
CA LYS A 134 18.05 7.65 -7.41
C LYS A 134 19.19 7.64 -8.43
N LYS A 135 20.22 8.46 -8.25
CA LYS A 135 21.45 8.43 -9.08
C LYS A 135 22.30 7.17 -8.85
N ARG A 136 22.19 6.51 -7.70
CA ARG A 136 23.02 5.35 -7.30
C ARG A 136 22.34 3.98 -7.56
N LYS A 137 21.42 3.90 -8.52
CA LYS A 137 20.69 2.65 -8.87
C LYS A 137 21.61 1.44 -9.07
N GLY A 138 22.68 1.57 -9.87
CA GLY A 138 23.59 0.45 -10.12
C GLY A 138 24.30 -0.08 -8.87
N LEU A 139 24.66 0.81 -7.92
CA LEU A 139 25.24 0.40 -6.64
C LEU A 139 24.22 -0.35 -5.77
N ILE A 140 22.97 0.11 -5.77
CA ILE A 140 21.85 -0.52 -5.06
C ILE A 140 21.60 -1.92 -5.61
N ASP A 141 21.59 -2.09 -6.93
CA ASP A 141 21.35 -3.39 -7.58
C ASP A 141 22.46 -4.39 -7.28
N ARG A 142 23.73 -3.95 -7.30
CA ARG A 142 24.88 -4.78 -6.89
C ARG A 142 24.79 -5.18 -5.42
N SER A 143 24.46 -4.23 -4.55
CA SER A 143 24.31 -4.47 -3.11
C SER A 143 23.15 -5.41 -2.81
N ALA A 144 22.02 -5.26 -3.51
CA ALA A 144 20.85 -6.11 -3.36
C ALA A 144 21.14 -7.57 -3.75
N ARG A 145 21.89 -7.80 -4.84
CA ARG A 145 22.32 -9.15 -5.25
C ARG A 145 23.12 -9.86 -4.16
N LYS A 146 24.06 -9.14 -3.52
CA LYS A 146 24.86 -9.67 -2.40
C LYS A 146 24.00 -9.91 -1.14
N LEU A 147 23.15 -8.94 -0.80
CA LEU A 147 22.30 -9.01 0.40
C LEU A 147 21.24 -10.11 0.31
N ARG A 148 20.80 -10.51 -0.89
CA ARG A 148 19.79 -11.56 -1.10
C ARG A 148 20.08 -12.84 -0.31
N ILE A 149 21.33 -13.27 -0.26
CA ILE A 149 21.76 -14.48 0.46
C ILE A 149 21.56 -14.28 1.98
N GLY A 150 22.02 -13.14 2.51
CA GLY A 150 21.83 -12.77 3.91
C GLY A 150 20.36 -12.60 4.29
N THR A 151 19.54 -12.01 3.42
CA THR A 151 18.09 -11.88 3.62
C THR A 151 17.41 -13.25 3.68
N ARG A 152 17.80 -14.20 2.82
CA ARG A 152 17.27 -15.57 2.87
C ARG A 152 17.66 -16.29 4.17
N LYS A 153 18.91 -16.13 4.64
CA LYS A 153 19.35 -16.66 5.94
C LYS A 153 18.53 -16.08 7.09
N LYS A 154 18.28 -14.77 7.10
CA LYS A 154 17.42 -14.11 8.10
C LYS A 154 15.99 -14.62 8.10
N GLU A 155 15.41 -14.86 6.91
CA GLU A 155 14.08 -15.47 6.80
C GLU A 155 14.06 -16.89 7.38
N ARG A 156 15.05 -17.72 7.04
CA ARG A 156 15.17 -19.08 7.59
C ARG A 156 15.30 -19.04 9.12
N ALA A 157 16.15 -18.15 9.63
CA ALA A 157 16.32 -17.96 11.07
C ALA A 157 15.02 -17.54 11.76
N ARG A 158 14.19 -16.67 11.14
CA ARG A 158 12.88 -16.29 11.71
C ARG A 158 12.00 -17.51 12.00
N PHE A 159 11.98 -18.48 11.09
CA PHE A 159 11.17 -19.69 11.25
C PHE A 159 11.81 -20.73 12.17
N GLN A 160 13.14 -20.75 12.27
CA GLN A 160 13.83 -21.62 13.23
C GLN A 160 13.68 -21.13 14.66
N LYS A 161 13.60 -19.81 14.87
CA LYS A 161 13.46 -19.18 16.19
C LYS A 161 12.01 -19.07 16.68
N SER A 162 11.03 -19.39 15.84
CA SER A 162 9.64 -19.25 16.22
C SER A 162 9.17 -20.50 16.94
N ASP A 163 9.22 -20.48 18.28
CA ASP A 163 8.55 -21.44 19.18
C ASP A 163 7.03 -21.20 19.14
N VAL A 164 6.42 -21.22 17.95
CA VAL A 164 4.96 -21.09 17.82
C VAL A 164 4.38 -22.49 17.93
N THR A 165 4.50 -23.08 19.12
CA THR A 165 3.66 -24.21 19.51
C THR A 165 2.27 -23.67 19.72
N PHE A 166 1.32 -24.18 18.93
CA PHE A 166 -0.10 -23.92 19.10
C PHE A 166 -0.53 -24.53 20.43
N THR A 167 -0.54 -23.75 21.51
CA THR A 167 -1.33 -24.10 22.69
C THR A 167 -2.76 -23.72 22.35
N GLY A 168 -3.64 -24.71 22.19
CA GLY A 168 -5.03 -24.55 21.73
C GLY A 168 -5.91 -23.61 22.55
N ASN A 169 -5.42 -23.06 23.66
CA ASN A 169 -6.15 -22.17 24.56
C ASN A 169 -6.47 -20.78 23.99
N GLU A 170 -5.68 -20.25 23.04
CA GLU A 170 -5.93 -18.87 22.52
C GLU A 170 -7.17 -18.77 21.61
N LEU A 171 -7.63 -19.88 21.02
CA LEU A 171 -8.86 -19.88 20.22
C LEU A 171 -10.10 -19.86 21.10
N VAL A 172 -10.06 -20.53 22.25
CA VAL A 172 -11.15 -20.56 23.25
C VAL A 172 -11.35 -19.16 23.83
N GLU A 173 -10.27 -18.49 24.24
CA GLU A 173 -10.36 -17.13 24.80
C GLU A 173 -10.94 -16.10 23.82
N THR A 174 -10.60 -16.19 22.53
CA THR A 174 -11.15 -15.24 21.54
C THR A 174 -12.59 -15.55 21.13
N PHE A 175 -13.05 -16.79 21.30
CA PHE A 175 -14.42 -17.20 21.01
C PHE A 175 -15.34 -16.84 22.18
N ASP A 176 -14.90 -17.07 23.41
CA ASP A 176 -15.65 -16.75 24.64
C ASP A 176 -15.88 -15.25 24.80
N VAL A 177 -14.89 -14.41 24.50
CA VAL A 177 -15.05 -12.94 24.53
C VAL A 177 -16.06 -12.44 23.49
N PHE A 178 -16.21 -13.12 22.35
CA PHE A 178 -17.16 -12.74 21.32
C PHE A 178 -18.60 -13.15 21.66
N TYR A 179 -18.79 -14.26 22.37
CA TYR A 179 -20.12 -14.71 22.79
C TYR A 179 -20.62 -13.96 24.04
N LYS A 180 -19.74 -13.68 25.02
CA LYS A 180 -20.12 -12.92 26.23
C LYS A 180 -20.59 -11.50 25.95
N SER A 181 -20.12 -10.86 24.88
CA SER A 181 -20.54 -9.49 24.53
C SER A 181 -21.91 -9.42 23.81
N LYS A 182 -22.58 -10.55 23.59
CA LYS A 182 -23.89 -10.62 22.95
C LYS A 182 -25.02 -10.90 23.93
N GLU A 183 -24.69 -11.22 25.18
CA GLU A 183 -25.63 -11.51 26.26
C GLU A 183 -25.82 -10.33 27.23
N GLU A 184 -25.02 -9.27 27.10
CA GLU A 184 -25.20 -7.94 27.74
C GLU A 184 -25.76 -6.92 26.74
#